data_AF-A0A4R4LU98-F1
#
_entry.id   AF-A0A4R4LU98-F1
#
_cell.length_a   1.000
_cell.length_b   1.000
_cell.length_c   1.000
_cell.angle_alpha   90.00
_cell.angle_beta   90.00
_cell.angle_gamma   90.00
#
_symmetry.space_group_name_H-M   'P 1'
#
loop_
_entity.id
_entity.type
_entity.pdbx_description
1 polymer ?
#
loop_
_entity_poly.entity_id
_entity_poly.type
_entity_poly.pdbx_seq_one_letter_code
_entity_poly.pdbx_strand_id
1 'polypeptide(L)'
;MTAAAGLALAPAAFAGTGEATGPDGQTLTVSEVNGLPAEGATVQVRGSGFDPRKGIYVALCKDNGPGKAPSPCGGGADTSGTAGASQWVSSNPPPYGKSLAVPYGPGGTFDVRIRIGPELSGGVDCTEVRCAVVSRTDHTRGSDRSQDVKVPVTFGDGGGFPAWGWAAAGAGGIAVVGGGALLVLRRRRGTAAPSGAAA
;
A
#
# COMPACT_ATOMS: atom_id res chain seq x y z
N MET A 1 50.64 7.35 12.87
CA MET A 1 49.81 6.86 11.76
C MET A 1 48.36 7.10 12.14
N THR A 2 47.76 8.17 11.66
CA THR A 2 46.36 8.56 11.91
C THR A 2 45.48 7.86 10.88
N ALA A 3 44.63 6.93 11.32
CA ALA A 3 43.64 6.28 10.47
C ALA A 3 42.45 7.22 10.29
N ALA A 4 42.20 7.66 9.05
CA ALA A 4 40.99 8.37 8.68
C ALA A 4 39.84 7.36 8.58
N ALA A 5 38.89 7.42 9.50
CA ALA A 5 37.63 6.69 9.40
C ALA A 5 36.75 7.37 8.34
N GLY A 6 36.61 6.74 7.17
CA GLY A 6 35.66 7.17 6.15
C GLY A 6 34.23 6.89 6.61
N LEU A 7 33.42 7.94 6.76
CA LEU A 7 31.97 7.79 6.88
C LEU A 7 31.44 7.22 5.57
N ALA A 8 31.04 5.94 5.57
CA ALA A 8 30.23 5.38 4.51
C ALA A 8 28.82 5.97 4.64
N LEU A 9 28.44 6.86 3.72
CA LEU A 9 27.05 7.28 3.53
C LEU A 9 26.27 6.06 3.05
N ALA A 10 25.43 5.49 3.92
CA ALA A 10 24.44 4.52 3.50
C ALA A 10 23.50 5.18 2.47
N PRO A 11 23.15 4.51 1.36
CA PRO A 11 22.15 5.05 0.45
C PRO A 11 20.83 5.19 1.21
N ALA A 12 20.23 6.38 1.17
CA ALA A 12 18.88 6.59 1.68
C ALA A 12 17.96 5.56 1.01
N ALA A 13 17.31 4.72 1.82
CA ALA A 13 16.26 3.84 1.32
C ALA A 13 15.15 4.76 0.79
N PHE A 14 14.99 4.81 -0.54
CA PHE A 14 13.94 5.61 -1.13
C PHE A 14 12.59 5.06 -0.66
N ALA A 15 11.79 5.90 0.00
CA ALA A 15 10.40 5.64 0.29
C ALA A 15 9.64 5.50 -1.03
N GLY A 16 9.61 4.29 -1.59
CA GLY A 16 9.02 4.02 -2.89
C GLY A 16 7.52 4.32 -2.91
N THR A 17 6.99 4.59 -4.10
CA THR A 17 5.55 4.68 -4.34
C THR A 17 4.92 3.30 -4.23
N GLY A 18 3.78 3.21 -3.55
CA GLY A 18 2.97 2.00 -3.46
C GLY A 18 1.69 2.10 -4.26
N GLU A 19 1.22 0.98 -4.79
CA GLU A 19 -0.02 0.90 -5.54
C GLU A 19 -0.77 -0.40 -5.19
N ALA A 20 -2.10 -0.33 -5.21
CA ALA A 20 -2.96 -1.50 -5.07
C ALA A 20 -4.23 -1.36 -5.91
N THR A 21 -4.83 -2.50 -6.25
CA THR A 21 -6.09 -2.59 -6.98
C THR A 21 -7.22 -3.07 -6.07
N GLY A 22 -8.38 -2.42 -6.18
CA GLY A 22 -9.60 -2.74 -5.46
C GLY A 22 -10.43 -3.85 -6.08
N PRO A 23 -11.47 -4.33 -5.37
CA PRO A 23 -12.38 -5.38 -5.82
C PRO A 23 -13.04 -5.13 -7.17
N ASP A 24 -13.36 -3.87 -7.50
CA ASP A 24 -14.04 -3.50 -8.75
C ASP A 24 -13.08 -2.88 -9.77
N GLY A 25 -11.76 -3.09 -9.59
CA GLY A 25 -10.73 -2.58 -10.51
C GLY A 25 -10.28 -1.14 -10.23
N GLN A 26 -10.67 -0.55 -9.10
CA GLN A 26 -10.15 0.75 -8.67
C GLN A 26 -8.64 0.69 -8.46
N THR A 27 -7.92 1.77 -8.69
CA THR A 27 -6.49 1.86 -8.33
C THR A 27 -6.28 2.92 -7.26
N LEU A 28 -5.40 2.63 -6.30
CA LEU A 28 -4.97 3.55 -5.27
C LEU A 28 -3.43 3.61 -5.25
N THR A 29 -2.87 4.80 -5.39
CA THR A 29 -1.43 5.06 -5.39
C THR A 29 -1.07 5.96 -4.22
N VAL A 30 0.00 5.62 -3.50
CA VAL A 30 0.52 6.38 -2.35
C VAL A 30 1.96 6.76 -2.64
N SER A 31 2.30 8.05 -2.52
CA SER A 31 3.60 8.58 -2.95
C SER A 31 4.79 7.90 -2.27
N GLU A 32 4.64 7.54 -1.00
CA GLU A 32 5.68 6.97 -0.14
C GLU A 32 5.06 5.90 0.77
N VAL A 33 5.60 4.69 0.76
CA VAL A 33 5.07 3.56 1.56
C VAL A 33 6.13 2.81 2.37
N ASN A 34 7.41 3.09 2.15
CA ASN A 34 8.51 2.39 2.81
C ASN A 34 9.32 3.34 3.68
N GLY A 35 9.74 2.88 4.86
CA GLY A 35 10.65 3.65 5.70
C GLY A 35 10.09 5.01 6.13
N LEU A 36 8.77 5.10 6.36
CA LEU A 36 8.13 6.35 6.75
C LEU A 36 8.67 6.83 8.12
N PRO A 37 8.87 8.13 8.35
CA PRO A 37 9.43 8.64 9.60
C PRO A 37 8.56 8.29 10.81
N ALA A 38 9.19 8.02 11.96
CA ALA A 38 8.49 7.65 13.20
C ALA A 38 7.61 8.80 13.74
N GLU A 39 8.01 10.05 13.49
CA GLU A 39 7.20 11.23 13.75
C GLU A 39 6.00 11.37 12.79
N GLY A 40 5.98 10.57 11.71
CA GLY A 40 5.00 10.52 10.65
C GLY A 40 5.44 11.18 9.33
N ALA A 41 4.66 10.98 8.27
CA ALA A 41 4.84 11.60 6.95
C ALA A 41 3.52 12.18 6.41
N THR A 42 3.60 13.22 5.58
CA THR A 42 2.46 13.65 4.76
C THR A 42 2.60 12.98 3.40
N VAL A 43 1.66 12.11 3.06
CA VAL A 43 1.68 11.36 1.79
C VAL A 43 0.61 11.88 0.84
N GLN A 44 0.91 11.85 -0.46
CA GLN A 44 -0.08 12.06 -1.50
C GLN A 44 -0.75 10.72 -1.83
N VAL A 45 -2.08 10.74 -1.90
CA VAL A 45 -2.89 9.57 -2.27
C VAL A 45 -3.71 9.92 -3.50
N ARG A 46 -3.54 9.13 -4.56
CA ARG A 46 -4.28 9.26 -5.82
C ARG A 46 -5.15 8.04 -6.00
N GLY A 47 -6.40 8.25 -6.39
CA GLY A 47 -7.32 7.17 -6.73
C GLY A 47 -7.89 7.33 -8.14
N SER A 48 -8.26 6.22 -8.76
CA SER A 48 -9.03 6.19 -10.02
C SER A 48 -9.96 4.98 -10.09
N GLY A 49 -11.05 5.08 -10.87
CA GLY A 49 -12.01 3.99 -11.05
C GLY A 49 -13.03 3.81 -9.94
N PHE A 50 -13.05 4.69 -8.92
CA PHE A 50 -14.01 4.61 -7.82
C PHE A 50 -15.44 4.95 -8.27
N ASP A 51 -16.46 4.35 -7.64
CA ASP A 51 -17.86 4.72 -7.89
C ASP A 51 -18.20 6.08 -7.24
N PRO A 52 -18.38 7.18 -8.00
CA PRO A 52 -18.62 8.51 -7.43
C PRO A 52 -19.98 8.66 -6.73
N ARG A 53 -20.87 7.66 -6.86
CA ARG A 53 -22.14 7.60 -6.12
C ARG A 53 -21.93 7.19 -4.65
N LYS A 54 -20.75 6.68 -4.30
CA LYS A 54 -20.38 6.21 -2.97
C LYS A 54 -19.21 7.04 -2.44
N GLY A 55 -19.42 7.75 -1.33
CA GLY A 55 -18.32 8.45 -0.67
C GLY A 55 -17.36 7.45 0.00
N ILE A 56 -16.10 7.86 0.16
CA ILE A 56 -15.04 7.08 0.80
C ILE A 56 -14.26 7.93 1.79
N TYR A 57 -13.64 7.28 2.77
CA TYR A 57 -12.52 7.82 3.53
C TYR A 57 -11.20 7.30 2.97
N VAL A 58 -10.20 8.17 2.94
CA VAL A 58 -8.79 7.81 2.71
C VAL A 58 -8.03 8.08 4.00
N ALA A 59 -7.44 7.04 4.60
CA ALA A 59 -6.74 7.13 5.90
C ALA A 59 -5.71 6.01 6.08
N LEU A 60 -4.77 6.18 7.02
CA LEU A 60 -4.00 5.05 7.54
C LEU A 60 -4.90 4.19 8.44
N CYS A 61 -4.88 2.87 8.26
CA CYS A 61 -5.60 1.93 9.10
C CYS A 61 -4.75 0.70 9.42
N LYS A 62 -5.05 0.06 10.55
CA LYS A 62 -4.63 -1.32 10.78
C LYS A 62 -5.29 -2.24 9.75
N ASP A 63 -4.49 -3.06 9.07
CA ASP A 63 -5.00 -4.10 8.20
C ASP A 63 -5.30 -5.37 9.00
N ASN A 64 -6.59 -5.65 9.19
CA ASN A 64 -7.08 -6.84 9.89
C ASN A 64 -7.13 -8.10 8.99
N GLY A 65 -6.60 -8.02 7.77
CA GLY A 65 -6.50 -9.14 6.83
C GLY A 65 -7.61 -9.21 5.78
N PRO A 66 -7.60 -10.27 4.96
CA PRO A 66 -8.54 -10.44 3.84
C PRO A 66 -10.00 -10.47 4.30
N GLY A 67 -10.87 -9.72 3.61
CA GLY A 67 -12.30 -9.65 3.91
C GLY A 67 -12.66 -9.02 5.26
N LYS A 68 -11.67 -8.56 6.04
CA LYS A 68 -11.89 -7.86 7.32
C LYS A 68 -11.76 -6.36 7.12
N ALA A 69 -12.64 -5.62 7.79
CA ALA A 69 -12.63 -4.17 7.79
C ALA A 69 -11.33 -3.64 8.41
N PRO A 70 -10.59 -2.75 7.71
CA PRO A 70 -9.44 -2.06 8.29
C PRO A 70 -9.90 -1.17 9.44
N SER A 71 -9.34 -1.37 10.63
CA SER A 71 -9.69 -0.63 11.84
C SER A 71 -8.73 -1.01 12.98
N PRO A 72 -8.35 -0.08 13.88
CA PRO A 72 -8.68 1.35 13.87
C PRO A 72 -8.01 2.07 12.70
N CYS A 73 -8.48 3.29 12.41
CA CYS A 73 -7.89 4.19 11.43
C CYS A 73 -7.45 5.49 12.09
N GLY A 74 -6.42 6.11 11.54
CA GLY A 74 -5.86 7.38 11.98
C GLY A 74 -6.85 8.52 11.76
N GLY A 75 -6.72 9.56 12.59
CA GLY A 75 -7.52 10.79 12.47
C GLY A 75 -8.93 10.74 13.04
N GLY A 76 -9.51 9.55 13.27
CA GLY A 76 -10.89 9.44 13.73
C GLY A 76 -11.88 10.12 12.77
N ALA A 77 -12.99 10.64 13.30
CA ALA A 77 -13.89 11.49 12.52
C ALA A 77 -13.35 12.93 12.54
N ASP A 78 -12.74 13.38 11.44
CA ASP A 78 -12.31 14.77 11.29
C ASP A 78 -13.52 15.68 11.01
N THR A 79 -14.24 16.05 12.08
CA THR A 79 -15.44 16.89 11.99
C THR A 79 -15.13 18.37 11.76
N SER A 80 -13.88 18.79 11.92
CA SER A 80 -13.42 20.15 11.62
C SER A 80 -12.80 20.27 10.23
N GLY A 81 -12.37 19.15 9.62
CA GLY A 81 -11.64 19.13 8.36
C GLY A 81 -10.19 19.59 8.48
N THR A 82 -9.66 19.67 9.70
CA THR A 82 -8.33 20.24 9.99
C THR A 82 -7.37 19.25 10.64
N ALA A 83 -7.84 18.06 11.04
CA ALA A 83 -6.98 17.04 11.61
C ALA A 83 -6.00 16.48 10.56
N GLY A 84 -6.43 16.41 9.29
CA GLY A 84 -5.57 16.08 8.15
C GLY A 84 -5.06 14.63 8.11
N ALA A 85 -5.41 13.82 9.11
CA ALA A 85 -5.04 12.40 9.17
C ALA A 85 -5.96 11.48 8.37
N SER A 86 -7.06 12.02 7.84
CA SER A 86 -7.93 11.35 6.88
C SER A 86 -8.54 12.38 5.92
N GLN A 87 -9.03 11.92 4.78
CA GLN A 87 -9.81 12.75 3.85
C GLN A 87 -11.11 12.04 3.49
N TRP A 88 -12.24 12.76 3.58
CA TRP A 88 -13.50 12.31 3.01
C TRP A 88 -13.59 12.73 1.54
N VAL A 89 -13.77 11.77 0.65
CA VAL A 89 -14.01 12.02 -0.78
C VAL A 89 -15.45 11.62 -1.10
N SER A 90 -16.28 12.57 -1.52
CA SER A 90 -17.68 12.32 -1.87
C SER A 90 -18.22 13.43 -2.77
N SER A 91 -18.85 13.05 -3.88
CA SER A 91 -19.58 13.99 -4.74
C SER A 91 -21.02 14.23 -4.26
N ASN A 92 -21.50 13.44 -3.29
CA ASN A 92 -22.86 13.52 -2.75
C ASN A 92 -22.87 13.42 -1.21
N PRO A 93 -22.11 14.28 -0.48
CA PRO A 93 -22.10 14.22 0.98
C PRO A 93 -23.44 14.71 1.55
N PRO A 94 -23.87 14.16 2.71
CA PRO A 94 -24.93 14.76 3.52
C PRO A 94 -24.66 16.24 3.85
N PRO A 95 -25.67 17.03 4.26
CA PRO A 95 -25.52 18.48 4.48
C PRO A 95 -24.35 18.88 5.39
N TYR A 96 -24.09 18.13 6.48
CA TYR A 96 -22.97 18.42 7.40
C TYR A 96 -21.58 18.19 6.76
N GLY A 97 -21.51 17.41 5.69
CA GLY A 97 -20.26 17.04 5.03
C GLY A 97 -19.85 17.92 3.86
N LYS A 98 -20.71 18.87 3.44
CA LYS A 98 -20.49 19.66 2.24
C LYS A 98 -19.20 20.50 2.27
N SER A 99 -18.77 20.93 3.46
CA SER A 99 -17.51 21.67 3.65
C SER A 99 -16.33 20.78 4.06
N LEU A 100 -16.55 19.49 4.27
CA LEU A 100 -15.54 18.53 4.74
C LEU A 100 -15.07 17.59 3.63
N ALA A 101 -15.99 17.20 2.74
CA ALA A 101 -15.73 16.28 1.66
C ALA A 101 -15.16 16.99 0.43
N VAL A 102 -14.16 16.37 -0.20
CA VAL A 102 -13.68 16.75 -1.53
C VAL A 102 -14.47 15.94 -2.57
N PRO A 103 -15.01 16.55 -3.63
CA PRO A 103 -15.71 15.80 -4.67
C PRO A 103 -14.76 14.94 -5.49
N TYR A 104 -15.25 13.83 -6.03
CA TYR A 104 -14.51 13.07 -7.04
C TYR A 104 -14.39 13.88 -8.34
N GLY A 105 -13.29 13.67 -9.04
CA GLY A 105 -13.13 14.04 -10.44
C GLY A 105 -13.70 13.00 -11.42
N PRO A 106 -13.57 13.25 -12.74
CA PRO A 106 -14.04 12.35 -13.79
C PRO A 106 -13.52 10.91 -13.61
N GLY A 107 -14.36 9.91 -13.86
CA GLY A 107 -13.95 8.50 -13.75
C GLY A 107 -13.65 8.04 -12.32
N GLY A 108 -14.16 8.75 -11.30
CA GLY A 108 -13.94 8.36 -9.90
C GLY A 108 -12.55 8.71 -9.38
N THR A 109 -11.93 9.75 -9.93
CA THR A 109 -10.56 10.13 -9.53
C THR A 109 -10.54 11.01 -8.29
N PHE A 110 -9.44 10.98 -7.55
CA PHE A 110 -9.12 11.98 -6.53
C PHE A 110 -7.61 12.10 -6.35
N ASP A 111 -7.17 13.23 -5.79
CA ASP A 111 -5.78 13.52 -5.42
C ASP A 111 -5.81 14.30 -4.11
N VAL A 112 -5.39 13.65 -3.02
CA VAL A 112 -5.51 14.18 -1.66
C VAL A 112 -4.20 14.00 -0.92
N ARG A 113 -3.97 14.81 0.12
CA ARG A 113 -2.83 14.63 1.02
C ARG A 113 -3.34 14.32 2.41
N ILE A 114 -2.74 13.33 3.06
CA ILE A 114 -3.04 12.96 4.44
C ILE A 114 -1.74 12.87 5.25
N ARG A 115 -1.81 13.29 6.52
CA ARG A 115 -0.73 13.11 7.50
C ARG A 115 -0.90 11.75 8.17
N ILE A 116 0.09 10.87 8.04
CA ILE A 116 0.10 9.54 8.64
C ILE A 116 1.22 9.44 9.67
N GLY A 117 0.98 8.70 10.75
CA GLY A 117 1.96 8.37 11.79
C GLY A 117 1.75 6.94 12.26
N PRO A 118 2.75 6.32 12.93
CA PRO A 118 2.70 4.91 13.27
C PRO A 118 1.62 4.59 14.33
N GLU A 119 1.29 5.55 15.19
CA GLU A 119 0.33 5.38 16.27
C GLU A 119 -1.12 5.56 15.81
N LEU A 120 -1.95 4.57 16.10
CA LEU A 120 -3.39 4.59 15.91
C LEU A 120 -4.12 4.47 17.26
N SER A 121 -5.41 4.82 17.26
CA SER A 121 -6.23 4.72 18.46
C SER A 121 -6.28 3.30 19.03
N GLY A 122 -6.50 3.18 20.34
CA GLY A 122 -6.54 1.86 21.01
C GLY A 122 -5.16 1.21 21.20
N GLY A 123 -4.07 2.00 21.14
CA GLY A 123 -2.70 1.52 21.38
C GLY A 123 -2.14 0.66 20.25
N VAL A 124 -2.59 0.90 19.01
CA VAL A 124 -2.11 0.17 17.84
C VAL A 124 -0.88 0.89 17.27
N ASP A 125 0.25 0.20 17.26
CA ASP A 125 1.50 0.69 16.68
C ASP A 125 1.78 -0.01 15.33
N CYS A 126 1.75 0.77 14.25
CA CYS A 126 2.03 0.32 12.88
C CYS A 126 3.51 0.00 12.60
N THR A 127 4.42 0.23 13.55
CA THR A 127 5.77 -0.35 13.51
C THR A 127 5.76 -1.83 13.89
N GLU A 128 4.77 -2.27 14.68
CA GLU A 128 4.66 -3.65 15.18
C GLU A 128 3.60 -4.48 14.45
N VAL A 129 2.56 -3.83 13.91
CA VAL A 129 1.46 -4.50 13.20
C VAL A 129 1.35 -4.07 11.75
N ARG A 130 0.60 -4.85 10.96
CA ARG A 130 0.31 -4.50 9.56
C ARG A 130 -0.64 -3.31 9.50
N CYS A 131 -0.19 -2.26 8.83
CA CYS A 131 -1.00 -1.10 8.48
C CYS A 131 -0.93 -0.81 6.99
N ALA A 132 -1.96 -0.12 6.50
CA ALA A 132 -2.09 0.27 5.12
C ALA A 132 -2.74 1.65 5.03
N VAL A 133 -2.41 2.41 4.00
CA VAL A 133 -3.28 3.51 3.55
C VAL A 133 -4.45 2.87 2.81
N VAL A 134 -5.65 3.22 3.24
CA VAL A 134 -6.89 2.55 2.85
C VAL A 134 -7.86 3.56 2.30
N SER A 135 -8.46 3.25 1.15
CA SER A 135 -9.78 3.79 0.80
C SER A 135 -10.85 2.88 1.41
N ARG A 136 -11.90 3.47 1.99
CA ARG A 136 -13.03 2.71 2.54
C ARG A 136 -14.33 3.45 2.27
N THR A 137 -15.38 2.76 1.85
CA THR A 137 -16.73 3.39 1.77
C THR A 137 -17.09 4.07 3.09
N ASP A 138 -17.61 5.30 2.99
CA ASP A 138 -17.87 6.16 4.13
C ASP A 138 -18.95 5.60 5.08
N HIS A 139 -19.13 6.28 6.21
CA HIS A 139 -20.02 5.89 7.29
C HIS A 139 -21.50 5.84 6.92
N THR A 140 -21.90 6.36 5.75
CA THR A 140 -23.27 6.19 5.25
C THR A 140 -23.53 4.78 4.74
N ARG A 141 -22.48 3.99 4.50
CA ARG A 141 -22.52 2.61 3.97
C ARG A 141 -21.43 1.73 4.61
N GLY A 142 -21.38 1.68 5.94
CA GLY A 142 -20.27 1.05 6.68
C GLY A 142 -20.02 -0.44 6.38
N SER A 143 -21.01 -1.20 5.90
CA SER A 143 -20.85 -2.60 5.50
C SER A 143 -20.38 -2.79 4.05
N ASP A 144 -20.46 -1.77 3.20
CA ASP A 144 -20.11 -1.86 1.78
C ASP A 144 -18.60 -1.79 1.59
N ARG A 145 -17.94 -2.88 1.20
CA ARG A 145 -16.47 -2.94 1.01
C ARG A 145 -16.04 -2.88 -0.46
N SER A 146 -16.96 -2.56 -1.37
CA SER A 146 -16.67 -2.50 -2.81
C SER A 146 -15.60 -1.46 -3.19
N GLN A 147 -15.41 -0.43 -2.36
CA GLN A 147 -14.44 0.65 -2.58
C GLN A 147 -13.17 0.48 -1.71
N ASP A 148 -12.97 -0.70 -1.12
CA ASP A 148 -11.84 -0.95 -0.25
C ASP A 148 -10.57 -1.27 -1.04
N VAL A 149 -9.60 -0.37 -1.00
CA VAL A 149 -8.26 -0.59 -1.56
C VAL A 149 -7.26 -0.39 -0.44
N LYS A 150 -6.30 -1.29 -0.30
CA LYS A 150 -5.30 -1.28 0.78
C LYS A 150 -3.90 -1.23 0.19
N VAL A 151 -3.18 -0.14 0.42
CA VAL A 151 -1.76 0.00 0.05
C VAL A 151 -0.92 -0.15 1.33
N PRO A 152 -0.22 -1.28 1.52
CA PRO A 152 0.58 -1.51 2.72
C PRO A 152 1.65 -0.44 2.91
N VAL A 153 1.94 -0.08 4.17
CA VAL A 153 3.00 0.86 4.51
C VAL A 153 3.90 0.32 5.62
N THR A 154 5.13 0.85 5.71
CA THR A 154 6.09 0.55 6.78
C THR A 154 6.70 1.84 7.32
N PHE A 155 6.93 1.89 8.63
CA PHE A 155 7.57 3.00 9.34
C PHE A 155 8.95 2.59 9.86
N GLY A 156 9.92 3.50 9.79
CA GLY A 156 11.30 3.32 10.26
C GLY A 156 12.21 2.49 9.35
N ASP A 157 13.50 2.42 9.71
CA ASP A 157 14.56 1.73 8.95
C ASP A 157 14.48 0.19 9.05
N GLY A 158 13.60 -0.31 9.91
CA GLY A 158 13.33 -1.73 10.11
C GLY A 158 12.46 -2.25 8.98
N GLY A 159 13.11 -2.73 7.92
CA GLY A 159 12.49 -3.42 6.80
C GLY A 159 11.31 -4.27 7.24
N GLY A 160 10.16 -3.99 6.61
CA GLY A 160 8.87 -4.53 6.98
C GLY A 160 8.84 -6.04 7.11
N PHE A 161 7.73 -6.51 7.67
CA PHE A 161 7.31 -7.90 7.61
C PHE A 161 7.74 -8.51 6.26
N PRO A 162 8.54 -9.57 6.29
CA PRO A 162 9.32 -9.96 5.13
C PRO A 162 8.40 -10.32 3.96
N ALA A 163 8.82 -9.97 2.75
CA ALA A 163 8.01 -10.06 1.54
C ALA A 163 7.41 -11.47 1.28
N TRP A 164 8.00 -12.52 1.85
CA TRP A 164 7.48 -13.89 1.78
C TRP A 164 6.18 -14.11 2.55
N GLY A 165 5.80 -13.22 3.47
CA GLY A 165 4.48 -13.22 4.12
C GLY A 165 3.33 -12.82 3.18
N TRP A 166 3.63 -12.25 2.02
CA TRP A 166 2.65 -11.82 1.01
C TRP A 166 2.47 -12.81 -0.14
N ALA A 167 3.34 -13.82 -0.25
CA ALA A 167 3.30 -14.79 -1.36
C ALA A 167 2.01 -15.64 -1.39
N ALA A 168 1.19 -15.62 -0.34
CA ALA A 168 -0.08 -16.33 -0.31
C ALA A 168 -1.31 -15.51 -0.76
N ALA A 169 -1.20 -14.20 -1.04
CA ALA A 169 -2.37 -13.33 -1.24
C ALA A 169 -2.48 -12.61 -2.60
N GLY A 170 -1.57 -12.82 -3.56
CA GLY A 170 -1.74 -12.22 -4.89
C GLY A 170 -0.69 -12.68 -5.89
N ALA A 171 -1.02 -13.71 -6.68
CA ALA A 171 -0.30 -13.99 -7.91
C ALA A 171 -0.60 -12.88 -8.92
N GLY A 172 0.35 -11.99 -9.16
CA GLY A 172 0.19 -10.92 -10.15
C GLY A 172 1.36 -9.94 -10.24
N GLY A 173 2.60 -10.40 -10.07
CA GLY A 173 3.77 -9.53 -10.22
C GLY A 173 5.04 -10.32 -10.39
N ILE A 174 5.41 -10.60 -11.63
CA ILE A 174 6.74 -11.13 -11.98
C ILE A 174 7.75 -10.00 -11.73
N ALA A 175 8.47 -10.04 -10.62
CA ALA A 175 9.68 -9.26 -10.45
C ALA A 175 10.80 -9.92 -11.29
N VAL A 176 11.01 -9.43 -12.51
CA VAL A 176 12.20 -9.78 -13.29
C VAL A 176 13.40 -9.08 -12.65
N VAL A 177 14.10 -9.76 -11.74
CA VAL A 177 15.47 -9.39 -11.36
C VAL A 177 16.41 -10.18 -12.26
N GLY A 178 16.57 -9.69 -13.49
CA GLY A 178 17.51 -10.24 -14.46
C GLY A 178 18.92 -9.69 -14.26
N GLY A 179 19.62 -10.19 -13.25
CA GLY A 179 21.06 -9.99 -13.08
C GLY A 179 21.73 -11.36 -12.97
N GLY A 180 22.34 -11.86 -14.06
CA GLY A 180 23.01 -13.15 -14.02
C GLY A 180 23.48 -13.67 -15.38
N ALA A 181 24.68 -13.23 -15.75
CA ALA A 181 25.69 -13.91 -16.59
C ALA A 181 25.21 -14.86 -17.70
N LEU A 182 25.43 -14.40 -18.93
CA LEU A 182 25.59 -15.18 -20.15
C LEU A 182 26.68 -16.27 -19.95
N LEU A 183 26.28 -17.52 -19.71
CA LEU A 183 27.18 -18.68 -19.86
C LEU A 183 26.66 -19.59 -20.97
N VAL A 184 27.18 -19.33 -22.17
CA VAL A 184 27.07 -20.21 -23.34
C VAL A 184 27.84 -21.50 -23.03
N LEU A 185 27.14 -22.55 -22.61
CA LEU A 185 27.64 -23.92 -22.73
C LEU A 185 27.03 -24.57 -23.98
N ARG A 186 27.70 -24.28 -25.09
CA ARG A 186 27.63 -25.04 -26.32
C ARG A 186 28.29 -26.41 -26.08
N ARG A 187 27.77 -27.45 -26.77
CA ARG A 187 28.38 -28.77 -27.09
C ARG A 187 27.85 -29.91 -26.18
N ARG A 188 27.29 -31.03 -26.66
CA ARG A 188 27.39 -31.69 -27.97
C ARG A 188 26.22 -32.67 -28.15
N ARG A 189 25.68 -32.74 -29.38
CA ARG A 189 24.81 -33.85 -29.84
C ARG A 189 25.59 -35.16 -29.80
N GLY A 190 24.97 -36.21 -29.28
CA GLY A 190 25.42 -37.59 -29.35
C GLY A 190 24.21 -38.51 -29.20
N THR A 191 23.58 -38.84 -30.32
CA THR A 191 22.58 -39.90 -30.49
C THR A 191 23.22 -41.27 -30.29
N ALA A 192 22.64 -42.13 -29.44
CA ALA A 192 22.66 -43.58 -29.64
C ALA A 192 21.46 -44.24 -28.92
N ALA A 193 20.88 -45.20 -29.62
CA ALA A 193 19.58 -45.84 -29.42
C ALA A 193 19.68 -47.15 -28.58
N PRO A 194 18.59 -47.95 -28.43
CA PRO A 194 18.33 -48.80 -27.27
C PRO A 194 18.76 -50.28 -27.42
N SER A 195 18.82 -50.99 -26.29
CA SER A 195 18.64 -52.44 -26.12
C SER A 195 18.56 -52.70 -24.61
N GLY A 196 17.75 -53.54 -23.99
CA GLY A 196 16.78 -54.55 -24.41
C GLY A 196 16.53 -55.49 -23.22
N ALA A 197 15.27 -55.95 -23.08
CA ALA A 197 14.81 -57.24 -22.55
C ALA A 197 14.94 -57.67 -21.05
N ALA A 198 13.81 -58.27 -20.63
CA ALA A 198 13.61 -59.41 -19.71
C ALA A 198 13.56 -59.17 -18.20
N ALA A 199 12.35 -59.23 -17.62
CA ALA A 199 11.76 -60.49 -17.13
C ALA A 199 10.23 -60.37 -17.10
#